data_AF-A0A7S0BV88-F1
#
_entry.id   AF-A0A7S0BV88-F1
#
_cell.length_a   1.000
_cell.length_b   1.000
_cell.length_c   1.000
_cell.angle_alpha   90.00
_cell.angle_beta   90.00
_cell.angle_gamma   90.00
#
_symmetry.space_group_name_H-M   'P 1'
#
loop_
_entity.id
_entity.type
_entity.pdbx_description
1 polymer ?
#
loop_
_entity_poly.entity_id
_entity_poly.type
_entity_poly.pdbx_seq_one_letter_code
_entity_poly.pdbx_strand_id
1 'polypeptide(L)'
;MEVSYQSERASLLSSTTGRSRIGIKKLILYLSTFLLVFGLYFWSSGVRARFQGVGRRSSSKQVHILVITLPESEHPSSHRMAQRVLDGARSVVGRDSAKLLVSNRVDFEKDVLSWSDAVVVGSPVYMANPHPKILEMLSNWNFSEDLSVK
;
A
#
# COMPACT_ATOMS: atom_id res chain seq x y z
N MET A 1 7.09 3.05 68.33
CA MET A 1 8.47 2.76 67.87
C MET A 1 8.71 3.58 66.62
N GLU A 2 8.82 4.89 66.80
CA GLU A 2 9.57 5.74 65.89
C GLU A 2 11.05 5.56 66.20
N VAL A 3 11.87 5.75 65.17
CA VAL A 3 13.33 5.97 65.14
C VAL A 3 13.93 5.05 64.09
N SER A 4 14.69 5.67 63.19
CA SER A 4 15.62 5.05 62.23
C SER A 4 15.15 4.86 60.78
N TYR A 5 14.56 5.91 60.20
CA TYR A 5 14.46 6.06 58.73
C TYR A 5 15.25 7.28 58.18
N GLN A 6 16.11 7.87 59.01
CA GLN A 6 16.83 9.12 58.70
C GLN A 6 18.35 8.93 58.51
N SER A 7 18.88 7.71 58.64
CA SER A 7 20.33 7.46 58.46
C SER A 7 20.75 7.08 57.02
N GLU A 8 19.80 6.86 56.10
CA GLU A 8 20.09 6.42 54.73
C GLU A 8 20.17 7.57 53.70
N ARG A 9 19.79 8.80 54.09
CA ARG A 9 19.83 9.96 53.17
C ARG A 9 21.13 10.75 53.18
N ALA A 10 22.06 10.44 54.08
CA ALA A 10 23.32 11.17 54.22
C ALA A 10 24.50 10.58 53.43
N SER A 11 24.36 9.42 52.77
CA SER A 11 25.45 8.74 52.06
C SER A 11 25.43 8.85 50.53
N LEU A 12 24.41 9.48 49.94
CA LEU A 12 24.30 9.62 48.47
C LEU A 12 24.71 11.00 47.92
N LEU A 13 25.18 11.92 48.78
CA LEU A 13 25.59 13.26 48.34
C LEU A 13 27.12 13.46 48.27
N SER A 14 27.91 12.39 48.36
CA SER A 14 29.36 12.47 48.24
C SER A 14 29.95 11.34 47.41
N SER A 15 29.75 11.37 46.09
CA SER A 15 30.69 10.69 45.19
C SER A 15 30.79 11.40 43.84
N THR A 16 31.89 12.14 43.72
CA THR A 16 32.77 12.14 42.55
C THR A 16 32.27 12.76 41.25
N THR A 17 32.45 14.07 41.20
CA THR A 17 33.09 14.82 40.11
C THR A 17 33.99 13.95 39.20
N GLY A 18 33.46 13.53 38.05
CA GLY A 18 34.19 12.85 36.98
C GLY A 18 34.07 13.62 35.67
N ARG A 19 34.89 14.66 35.52
CA ARG A 19 34.92 15.56 34.35
C ARG A 19 35.50 14.82 33.14
N SER A 20 34.68 14.08 32.40
CA SER A 20 35.09 13.44 31.14
C SER A 20 35.18 14.46 30.01
N ARG A 21 36.39 14.99 29.80
CA ARG A 21 36.77 15.71 28.57
C ARG A 21 36.77 14.71 27.41
N ILE A 22 35.63 14.52 26.78
CA ILE A 22 35.56 13.88 25.45
C ILE A 22 36.23 14.87 24.49
N GLY A 23 37.51 14.63 24.22
CA GLY A 23 38.30 15.50 23.37
C GLY A 23 37.67 15.67 22.00
N ILE A 24 37.58 16.92 21.54
CA ILE A 24 37.04 17.36 20.23
C ILE A 24 37.55 16.49 19.07
N LYS A 25 38.74 15.91 19.19
CA LYS A 25 39.32 14.95 18.23
C LYS A 25 38.46 13.69 18.02
N LYS A 26 37.83 13.14 19.06
CA LYS A 26 36.91 11.98 18.93
C LYS A 26 35.59 12.38 18.26
N LEU A 27 35.08 13.58 18.53
CA LEU A 27 33.85 14.09 17.90
C LEU A 27 34.01 14.32 16.39
N ILE A 28 35.17 14.83 15.97
CA ILE A 28 35.50 15.00 14.54
C ILE A 28 35.63 13.65 13.82
N LEU A 29 36.20 12.64 14.49
CA LEU A 29 36.33 11.31 13.89
C LEU A 29 34.96 10.65 13.63
N TYR A 30 34.01 10.77 14.57
CA TYR A 30 32.66 10.21 14.40
C TYR A 30 31.84 10.93 13.31
N LEU A 31 32.02 12.24 13.13
CA LEU A 31 31.32 13.00 12.10
C LEU A 31 31.78 12.64 10.68
N SER A 32 33.07 12.30 10.53
CA SER A 32 33.68 11.87 9.26
C SER A 32 33.15 10.50 8.80
N THR A 33 33.05 9.52 9.69
CA THR A 33 32.51 8.19 9.35
C THR A 33 31.01 8.26 9.05
N PHE A 34 30.26 9.12 9.73
CA PHE A 34 28.83 9.28 9.49
C PHE A 34 28.53 9.85 8.09
N LEU A 35 29.32 10.82 7.61
CA LEU A 35 29.16 11.39 6.27
C LEU A 35 29.53 10.42 5.14
N LEU A 36 30.52 9.54 5.34
CA LEU A 36 30.91 8.56 4.32
C LEU A 36 29.87 7.44 4.15
N VAL A 37 29.25 6.98 5.23
CA VAL A 37 28.19 5.96 5.16
C VAL A 37 26.89 6.53 4.57
N PHE A 38 26.53 7.77 4.91
CA PHE A 38 25.34 8.43 4.33
C PHE A 38 25.54 8.80 2.86
N GLY A 39 26.72 9.28 2.46
CA GLY A 39 27.02 9.61 1.06
C GLY A 39 26.93 8.41 0.12
N LEU A 40 27.36 7.23 0.57
CA LEU A 40 27.26 5.99 -0.22
C LEU A 40 25.82 5.45 -0.28
N TYR A 41 25.04 5.54 0.81
CA TYR A 41 23.62 5.16 0.79
C TYR A 41 22.74 6.10 -0.06
N PHE A 42 23.10 7.38 -0.13
CA PHE A 42 22.37 8.33 -0.96
C PHE A 42 22.73 8.20 -2.45
N TRP A 43 23.95 7.78 -2.79
CA TRP A 43 24.33 7.45 -4.16
C TRP A 43 23.59 6.20 -4.67
N SER A 44 23.42 5.15 -3.86
CA SER A 44 22.71 3.93 -4.29
C SER A 44 21.19 4.11 -4.47
N SER A 45 20.63 5.23 -4.05
CA SER A 45 19.18 5.50 -4.15
C SER A 45 18.81 6.50 -5.27
N GLY A 46 19.81 7.12 -5.90
CA GLY A 46 19.64 8.27 -6.80
C GLY A 46 19.62 7.98 -8.30
N VAL A 47 19.64 6.72 -8.74
CA VAL A 47 19.64 6.36 -10.17
C VAL A 47 18.46 5.44 -10.49
N ARG A 48 17.23 5.97 -10.41
CA ARG A 48 16.15 5.48 -11.26
C ARG A 48 16.04 6.42 -12.45
N ALA A 49 16.72 5.98 -13.51
CA ALA A 49 16.72 6.59 -14.82
C ALA A 49 15.29 6.87 -15.28
N ARG A 50 15.13 8.14 -15.65
CA ARG A 50 13.97 8.78 -16.21
C ARG A 50 13.72 8.25 -17.63
N PHE A 51 13.01 7.14 -17.75
CA PHE A 51 12.31 6.81 -19.01
C PHE A 51 10.95 7.51 -18.98
N GLN A 52 10.95 8.82 -19.25
CA GLN A 52 9.74 9.49 -19.72
C GLN A 52 9.69 9.26 -21.23
N GLY A 53 9.05 8.16 -21.63
CA GLY A 53 8.61 8.00 -23.00
C GLY A 53 7.74 9.20 -23.38
N VAL A 54 8.08 9.82 -24.51
CA VAL A 54 7.29 10.88 -25.15
C VAL A 54 5.98 10.26 -25.62
N GLY A 55 5.01 10.18 -24.71
CA GLY A 55 3.63 9.86 -25.02
C GLY A 55 2.85 11.15 -25.22
N ARG A 56 2.34 11.36 -26.44
CA ARG A 56 1.40 12.42 -26.80
C ARG A 56 0.38 12.65 -25.66
N ARG A 57 0.30 13.87 -25.13
CA ARG A 57 -0.86 14.32 -24.35
C ARG A 57 -2.04 14.48 -25.31
N SER A 58 -2.64 13.36 -25.69
CA SER A 58 -4.07 13.32 -26.00
C SER A 58 -4.81 13.78 -24.74
N SER A 59 -5.91 14.52 -24.87
CA SER A 59 -6.84 14.75 -23.78
C SER A 59 -7.25 13.40 -23.19
N SER A 60 -6.55 12.95 -22.16
CA SER A 60 -6.66 11.57 -21.69
C SER A 60 -8.00 11.43 -20.99
N LYS A 61 -8.96 10.79 -21.69
CA LYS A 61 -10.20 10.31 -21.08
C LYS A 61 -9.82 9.59 -19.78
N GLN A 62 -10.39 10.03 -18.67
CA GLN A 62 -10.18 9.38 -17.38
C GLN A 62 -10.70 7.93 -17.49
N VAL A 63 -9.83 6.95 -17.27
CA VAL A 63 -10.16 5.53 -17.38
C VAL A 63 -10.61 5.03 -16.01
N HIS A 64 -11.73 4.33 -15.96
CA HIS A 64 -12.30 3.75 -14.75
C HIS A 64 -12.18 2.21 -14.73
N ILE A 65 -11.55 1.67 -13.70
CA ILE A 65 -11.30 0.23 -13.53
C ILE A 65 -12.10 -0.30 -12.35
N LEU A 66 -12.96 -1.28 -12.61
CA LEU A 66 -13.71 -2.00 -11.59
C LEU A 66 -13.04 -3.35 -11.31
N VAL A 67 -12.69 -3.62 -10.05
CA VAL A 67 -12.25 -4.93 -9.60
C VAL A 67 -13.40 -5.58 -8.83
N ILE A 68 -13.70 -6.85 -9.13
CA ILE A 68 -14.77 -7.62 -8.48
C ILE A 68 -14.16 -8.88 -7.87
N THR A 69 -14.54 -9.21 -6.63
CA THR A 69 -14.14 -10.46 -6.00
C THR A 69 -15.18 -10.96 -5.00
N LEU A 70 -14.94 -12.10 -4.36
CA LEU A 70 -15.80 -12.62 -3.30
C LEU A 70 -15.49 -11.97 -1.93
N PRO A 71 -16.39 -12.07 -0.94
CA PRO A 71 -16.16 -11.52 0.39
C PRO A 71 -14.88 -12.05 1.05
N GLU A 72 -14.13 -11.16 1.71
CA GLU A 72 -12.88 -11.52 2.40
C GLU A 72 -13.09 -12.58 3.47
N SER A 73 -14.24 -12.56 4.15
CA SER A 73 -14.63 -13.53 5.18
C SER A 73 -14.74 -14.96 4.67
N GLU A 74 -15.06 -15.14 3.39
CA GLU A 74 -15.22 -16.45 2.76
C GLU A 74 -13.94 -16.85 2.00
N HIS A 75 -13.29 -15.88 1.34
CA HIS A 75 -12.17 -16.12 0.44
C HIS A 75 -11.04 -15.09 0.62
N PRO A 76 -10.29 -15.16 1.74
CA PRO A 76 -9.31 -14.14 2.11
C PRO A 76 -8.14 -14.02 1.11
N SER A 77 -7.68 -15.14 0.54
CA SER A 77 -6.56 -15.13 -0.42
C SER A 77 -6.95 -14.45 -1.74
N SER A 78 -8.12 -14.78 -2.30
CA SER A 78 -8.62 -14.14 -3.53
C SER A 78 -8.93 -12.66 -3.29
N HIS A 79 -9.48 -12.32 -2.12
CA HIS A 79 -9.72 -10.93 -1.75
C HIS A 79 -8.42 -10.13 -1.66
N ARG A 80 -7.39 -10.67 -1.00
CA ARG A 80 -6.06 -10.05 -0.92
C ARG A 80 -5.43 -9.87 -2.29
N MET A 81 -5.58 -10.84 -3.19
CA MET A 81 -5.12 -10.71 -4.57
C MET A 81 -5.84 -9.56 -5.29
N ALA A 82 -7.15 -9.45 -5.16
CA ALA A 82 -7.93 -8.37 -5.74
C ALA A 82 -7.54 -6.99 -5.16
N GLN A 83 -7.19 -6.90 -3.87
CA GLN A 83 -6.62 -5.68 -3.28
C GLN A 83 -5.28 -5.30 -3.93
N ARG A 84 -4.40 -6.26 -4.21
CA ARG A 84 -3.13 -5.99 -4.91
C ARG A 84 -3.34 -5.53 -6.35
N VAL A 85 -4.31 -6.12 -7.04
CA VAL A 85 -4.71 -5.68 -8.39
C VAL A 85 -5.24 -4.24 -8.33
N LEU A 86 -6.09 -3.92 -7.35
CA LEU A 86 -6.59 -2.57 -7.13
C LEU A 86 -5.46 -1.56 -6.86
N ASP A 87 -4.50 -1.91 -6.00
CA ASP A 87 -3.34 -1.07 -5.70
C ASP A 87 -2.53 -0.79 -6.98
N GLY A 88 -2.30 -1.83 -7.79
CA GLY A 88 -1.64 -1.71 -9.10
C GLY A 88 -2.41 -0.79 -10.03
N ALA A 89 -3.72 -0.98 -10.18
CA ALA A 89 -4.58 -0.13 -11.00
C ALA A 89 -4.52 1.33 -10.55
N ARG A 90 -4.67 1.59 -9.24
CA ARG A 90 -4.61 2.95 -8.66
C ARG A 90 -3.27 3.64 -8.89
N SER A 91 -2.18 2.90 -8.96
CA SER A 91 -0.86 3.47 -9.28
C SER A 91 -0.75 4.01 -10.71
N VAL A 92 -1.64 3.57 -11.61
CA VAL A 92 -1.66 3.97 -13.03
C VAL A 92 -2.77 4.98 -13.30
N VAL A 93 -4.02 4.71 -12.88
CA VAL A 93 -5.19 5.53 -13.22
C VAL A 93 -5.59 6.53 -12.13
N GLY A 94 -4.99 6.44 -10.94
CA GLY A 94 -5.36 7.25 -9.78
C GLY A 94 -6.37 6.56 -8.86
N ARG A 95 -6.52 7.11 -7.64
CA ARG A 95 -7.26 6.47 -6.55
C ARG A 95 -8.76 6.36 -6.81
N ASP A 96 -9.35 7.42 -7.37
CA ASP A 96 -10.81 7.55 -7.58
C ASP A 96 -11.27 6.88 -8.89
N SER A 97 -10.32 6.58 -9.76
CA SER A 97 -10.53 5.86 -11.02
C SER A 97 -10.48 4.35 -10.89
N ALA A 98 -10.25 3.81 -9.69
CA ALA A 98 -10.27 2.37 -9.47
C ALA A 98 -10.93 2.00 -8.12
N LYS A 99 -11.90 1.09 -8.19
CA LYS A 99 -12.64 0.60 -7.01
C LYS A 99 -12.74 -0.92 -7.01
N LEU A 100 -12.86 -1.48 -5.81
CA LEU A 100 -13.08 -2.91 -5.57
C LEU A 100 -14.48 -3.10 -4.99
N LEU A 101 -15.26 -3.97 -5.60
CA LEU A 101 -16.57 -4.40 -5.12
C LEU A 101 -16.57 -5.90 -4.84
N VAL A 102 -17.40 -6.31 -3.88
CA VAL A 102 -17.72 -7.71 -3.66
C VAL A 102 -18.89 -8.12 -4.54
N SER A 103 -18.89 -9.35 -5.05
CA SER A 103 -19.81 -9.81 -6.10
C SER A 103 -21.30 -9.56 -5.79
N ASN A 104 -21.72 -9.67 -4.54
CA ASN A 104 -23.10 -9.43 -4.10
C ASN A 104 -23.50 -7.95 -3.98
N ARG A 105 -22.57 -7.03 -4.27
CA ARG A 105 -22.81 -5.57 -4.26
C ARG A 105 -22.56 -4.93 -5.62
N VAL A 106 -22.27 -5.72 -6.64
CA VAL A 106 -22.05 -5.22 -8.01
C VAL A 106 -23.40 -5.03 -8.67
N ASP A 107 -23.65 -3.82 -9.13
CA ASP A 107 -24.77 -3.50 -10.00
C ASP A 107 -24.29 -3.45 -11.45
N PHE A 108 -24.89 -4.25 -12.35
CA PHE A 108 -24.43 -4.35 -13.73
C PHE A 108 -24.58 -3.04 -14.50
N GLU A 109 -25.73 -2.37 -14.42
CA GLU A 109 -25.96 -1.14 -15.18
C GLU A 109 -25.10 0.01 -14.64
N LYS A 110 -25.03 0.16 -13.32
CA LYS A 110 -24.35 1.27 -12.67
C LYS A 110 -22.84 1.09 -12.64
N ASP A 111 -22.35 -0.06 -12.18
CA ASP A 111 -20.93 -0.27 -11.92
C ASP A 111 -20.19 -0.75 -13.17
N VAL A 112 -20.79 -1.67 -13.94
CA VAL A 112 -20.15 -2.25 -15.12
C VAL A 112 -20.39 -1.38 -16.36
N LEU A 113 -21.64 -1.12 -16.74
CA LEU A 113 -21.94 -0.41 -17.99
C LEU A 113 -21.72 1.11 -17.93
N SER A 114 -22.03 1.74 -16.80
CA SER A 114 -22.01 3.21 -16.71
C SER A 114 -20.72 3.77 -16.13
N TRP A 115 -20.13 3.09 -15.15
CA TRP A 115 -18.98 3.63 -14.42
C TRP A 115 -17.63 3.12 -14.96
N SER A 116 -17.52 1.86 -15.37
CA SER A 116 -16.24 1.26 -15.73
C SER A 116 -15.95 1.27 -17.23
N ASP A 117 -14.70 1.56 -17.60
CA ASP A 117 -14.18 1.28 -18.95
C ASP A 117 -13.54 -0.13 -19.01
N ALA A 118 -13.19 -0.71 -17.85
CA ALA A 118 -12.65 -2.06 -17.75
C ALA A 118 -13.08 -2.74 -16.44
N VAL A 119 -13.35 -4.05 -16.52
CA VAL A 119 -13.71 -4.89 -15.37
C VAL A 119 -12.71 -6.03 -15.21
N VAL A 120 -12.23 -6.21 -13.99
CA VAL A 120 -11.38 -7.34 -13.57
C VAL A 120 -12.16 -8.20 -12.59
N VAL A 121 -12.38 -9.46 -12.91
CA VAL A 121 -13.10 -10.40 -12.05
C VAL A 121 -12.13 -11.42 -11.46
N GLY A 122 -12.00 -11.42 -10.13
CA GLY A 122 -11.17 -12.36 -9.39
C GLY A 122 -12.00 -13.42 -8.68
N SER A 123 -11.69 -14.70 -8.91
CA SER A 123 -12.40 -15.84 -8.32
C SER A 123 -11.40 -16.89 -7.79
N PRO A 124 -11.67 -17.55 -6.66
CA PRO A 124 -10.96 -18.77 -6.29
C PRO A 124 -11.33 -19.91 -7.25
N VAL A 125 -10.44 -20.89 -7.36
CA VAL A 125 -10.70 -22.12 -8.09
C VAL A 125 -11.55 -23.05 -7.22
N TYR A 126 -12.73 -23.42 -7.71
CA TYR A 126 -13.65 -24.37 -7.11
C TYR A 126 -13.92 -25.49 -8.11
N MET A 127 -13.51 -26.72 -7.80
CA MET A 127 -13.67 -27.89 -8.68
C MET A 127 -13.17 -27.63 -10.12
N ALA A 128 -11.94 -27.12 -10.24
CA ALA A 128 -11.31 -26.73 -11.51
C ALA A 128 -12.05 -25.63 -12.31
N ASN A 129 -13.00 -24.92 -11.69
CA ASN A 129 -13.77 -23.84 -12.30
C ASN A 129 -13.71 -22.57 -11.44
N PRO A 130 -14.16 -21.40 -11.95
CA PRO A 130 -14.46 -20.25 -11.10
C PRO A 130 -15.55 -20.60 -10.07
N HIS A 131 -15.51 -19.95 -8.92
CA HIS A 131 -16.53 -20.11 -7.89
C HIS A 131 -17.96 -19.89 -8.43
N PRO A 132 -18.95 -20.74 -8.05
CA PRO A 132 -20.32 -20.65 -8.57
C PRO A 132 -20.98 -19.27 -8.43
N LYS A 133 -20.79 -18.59 -7.28
CA LYS A 133 -21.30 -17.21 -7.06
C LYS A 133 -20.80 -16.20 -8.11
N ILE A 134 -19.59 -16.39 -8.65
CA ILE A 134 -19.07 -15.52 -9.73
C ILE A 134 -19.72 -15.89 -11.06
N LEU A 135 -19.88 -17.19 -11.34
CA LEU A 135 -20.54 -17.65 -12.57
C LEU A 135 -22.01 -17.20 -12.62
N GLU A 136 -22.73 -17.31 -11.51
CA GLU A 136 -24.11 -16.85 -11.35
C GLU A 136 -24.23 -15.33 -11.54
N MET A 137 -23.31 -14.55 -10.95
CA MET A 137 -23.25 -13.10 -11.17
C MET A 137 -23.08 -12.78 -12.66
N LEU A 138 -22.14 -13.44 -13.35
CA LEU A 138 -21.87 -13.22 -14.76
C LEU A 138 -23.01 -13.68 -15.68
N SER A 139 -23.72 -14.77 -15.33
CA SER A 139 -24.87 -15.23 -16.12
C SER A 139 -26.07 -14.28 -16.06
N ASN A 140 -26.15 -13.46 -15.01
CA ASN A 140 -27.21 -12.47 -14.84
C ASN A 140 -26.91 -11.14 -15.56
N TRP A 141 -25.72 -10.99 -16.15
CA TRP A 141 -25.37 -9.78 -16.90
C TRP A 141 -26.02 -9.83 -18.28
N ASN A 142 -26.81 -8.80 -18.61
CA ASN A 142 -27.46 -8.71 -19.90
C ASN A 142 -26.50 -8.11 -20.94
N PHE A 143 -25.74 -8.98 -21.62
CA PHE A 143 -24.87 -8.59 -22.73
C PHE A 143 -25.59 -8.54 -24.09
N SER A 144 -26.91 -8.76 -24.11
CA SER A 144 -27.69 -8.82 -25.36
C SER A 144 -27.91 -7.44 -25.98
N GLU A 145 -27.61 -6.38 -25.23
CA GLU A 145 -27.66 -5.01 -25.71
C GLU A 145 -26.33 -4.66 -26.42
N ASP A 146 -26.42 -4.04 -27.59
CA ASP A 146 -25.25 -3.58 -28.33
C ASP A 146 -24.55 -2.44 -27.56
N LEU A 147 -23.46 -2.77 -26.88
CA LEU A 147 -22.65 -1.84 -26.09
C LEU A 147 -21.70 -1.00 -26.96
N SER A 148 -21.66 -1.19 -28.29
CA SER A 148 -20.74 -0.48 -29.18
C SER A 148 -21.15 0.96 -29.51
N VAL A 149 -22.40 1.33 -29.18
CA VAL A 149 -23.00 2.63 -29.57
C VAL A 149 -22.80 3.72 -28.51
N LYS A 150 -22.11 3.43 -27.40
CA LYS A 150 -21.88 4.36 -26.27
C LYS A 150 -20.45 4.88 -26.24
#